data_AF-A0A3D6DHN6-F1
#
_entry.id   AF-A0A3D6DHN6-F1
#
_cell.length_a   1.000
_cell.length_b   1.000
_cell.length_c   1.000
_cell.angle_alpha   90.00
_cell.angle_beta   90.00
_cell.angle_gamma   90.00
#
_symmetry.space_group_name_H-M   'P 1'
#
loop_
_entity.id
_entity.type
_entity.pdbx_description
1 polymer ?
#
loop_
_entity_poly.entity_id
_entity_poly.type
_entity_poly.pdbx_seq_one_letter_code
_entity_poly.pdbx_strand_id
1 'polypeptide(L)' 'MSLQRHLQIASRMEGITEVEGLINELSEELGVDETHYGEILIAMTEAVNNAIVHGNKLDINKMV' A
#
# COMPACT_ATOMS: atom_id res chain seq x y z
N MET A 1 19.27 -5.07 13.29
CA MET A 1 18.05 -5.75 12.81
C MET A 1 17.37 -4.81 11.83
N SER A 2 16.97 -5.28 10.66
CA SER A 2 16.17 -4.49 9.71
C SER A 2 14.69 -4.58 10.08
N LEU A 3 13.99 -3.44 10.08
CA LEU A 3 12.52 -3.42 10.20
C LEU A 3 11.92 -3.85 8.86
N GLN A 4 11.01 -4.82 8.87
CA GLN A 4 10.31 -5.29 7.67
C GLN A 4 8.87 -5.65 8.02
N ARG A 5 7.90 -5.05 7.32
CA ARG A 5 6.48 -5.42 7.38
C ARG A 5 6.04 -6.01 6.05
N HIS A 6 5.16 -7.00 6.11
CA HIS A 6 4.56 -7.61 4.93
C HIS A 6 3.06 -7.47 5.02
N LEU A 7 2.44 -7.08 3.92
CA LEU A 7 1.01 -7.01 3.75
C LEU A 7 0.66 -7.75 2.46
N GLN A 8 -0.37 -8.58 2.53
CA GLN A 8 -0.98 -9.20 1.37
C GLN A 8 -2.45 -8.82 1.36
N ILE A 9 -2.90 -8.23 0.27
CA ILE A 9 -4.28 -7.78 0.11
C ILE A 9 -4.92 -8.55 -1.04
N ALA A 10 -6.22 -8.85 -0.92
CA ALA A 10 -6.92 -9.38 -2.09
C ALA A 10 -7.01 -8.29 -3.16
N SER A 11 -7.12 -8.69 -4.42
CA SER A 11 -7.21 -7.78 -5.55
C SER A 11 -8.58 -7.09 -5.65
N ARG A 12 -8.86 -6.20 -4.68
CA ARG A 12 -10.08 -5.40 -4.53
C ARG A 12 -9.71 -3.99 -4.03
N MET A 13 -10.52 -2.99 -4.34
CA MET A 13 -10.18 -1.59 -4.09
C MET A 13 -10.00 -1.25 -2.60
N GLU A 14 -10.65 -1.99 -1.70
CA GLU A 14 -10.50 -1.88 -0.25
C GLU A 14 -9.05 -2.12 0.20
N GLY A 15 -8.25 -2.85 -0.59
CA GLY A 15 -6.84 -3.07 -0.32
C GLY A 15 -5.99 -1.79 -0.38
N ILE A 16 -6.47 -0.72 -1.03
CA ILE A 16 -5.81 0.60 -0.99
C ILE A 16 -5.83 1.14 0.44
N THR A 17 -6.97 1.12 1.13
CA THR A 17 -7.09 1.58 2.52
C THR A 17 -6.24 0.76 3.48
N GLU A 18 -6.11 -0.55 3.24
CA GLU A 18 -5.22 -1.43 4.01
C GLU A 18 -3.74 -1.00 3.87
N VAL A 19 -3.32 -0.58 2.67
CA VAL A 19 -1.96 -0.09 2.39
C VAL A 19 -1.73 1.30 3.00
N GLU A 20 -2.70 2.20 2.91
CA GLU A 20 -2.63 3.53 3.55
C GLU A 20 -2.43 3.41 5.06
N GLY A 21 -3.15 2.48 5.72
CA GLY A 21 -2.99 2.22 7.15
C GLY A 21 -1.57 1.77 7.52
N LEU A 22 -1.00 0.84 6.75
CA LEU A 22 0.37 0.38 6.97
C LEU A 22 1.41 1.50 6.78
N ILE A 23 1.22 2.34 5.76
CA ILE A 23 2.10 3.48 5.51
C ILE A 23 2.02 4.47 6.66
N ASN A 24 0.81 4.78 7.16
CA ASN A 24 0.64 5.66 8.31
C ASN A 24 1.38 5.13 9.55
N GLU A 25 1.20 3.85 9.90
CA GLU A 25 1.91 3.23 11.03
C GLU A 25 3.43 3.28 10.88
N LEU A 26 3.96 2.98 9.68
CA LEU A 26 5.40 3.01 9.42
C LEU A 26 5.96 4.43 9.39
N SER A 27 5.23 5.39 8.83
CA SER A 27 5.64 6.79 8.79
C SER A 27 5.69 7.41 10.19
N GLU A 28 4.74 7.07 11.06
CA GLU A 28 4.76 7.45 12.47
C GLU A 28 5.94 6.80 13.21
N GLU A 29 6.17 5.49 13.04
CA GLU A 29 7.27 4.77 13.69
C GLU A 29 8.66 5.27 13.27
N LEU A 30 8.81 5.64 11.99
CA LEU A 30 10.09 6.05 11.40
C LEU A 30 10.29 7.56 11.43
N GLY A 31 9.29 8.35 11.84
CA GLY A 31 9.36 9.81 11.87
C GLY A 31 9.48 10.45 10.49
N VAL A 32 8.76 9.91 9.51
CA VAL A 32 8.71 10.44 8.13
C VAL A 32 7.99 11.78 8.14
N ASP A 33 8.55 12.80 7.49
CA ASP A 33 7.91 14.11 7.39
C ASP A 33 6.71 14.10 6.42
N GLU A 34 5.82 15.08 6.57
CA GLU A 34 4.58 15.16 5.79
C GLU A 34 4.79 15.20 4.27
N THR A 35 5.90 15.78 3.79
CA THR A 35 6.18 15.85 2.34
C THR A 35 6.47 14.45 1.82
N HIS A 36 7.41 13.73 2.46
CA HIS A 36 7.74 12.36 2.07
C HIS A 36 6.59 11.39 2.33
N TYR A 37 5.78 11.60 3.37
CA TYR A 37 4.54 10.84 3.59
C TYR A 37 3.60 10.93 2.39
N GLY A 38 3.35 12.15 1.89
CA GLY A 38 2.49 12.35 0.72
C GLY A 38 3.02 11.67 -0.54
N GLU A 39 4.34 11.74 -0.77
CA GLU A 39 5.00 11.08 -1.91
C GLU A 39 4.87 9.54 -1.84
N ILE A 40 5.10 8.96 -0.65
CA ILE A 40 4.98 7.52 -0.42
C ILE A 40 3.53 7.07 -0.65
N LEU A 41 2.56 7.82 -0.11
CA LEU A 41 1.15 7.51 -0.24
C LEU A 41 0.71 7.47 -1.72
N ILE A 42 1.08 8.49 -2.50
CA ILE A 42 0.76 8.55 -3.94
C ILE A 42 1.40 7.36 -4.67
N ALA A 43 2.70 7.13 -4.49
CA ALA A 43 3.41 6.06 -5.19
C ALA A 43 2.84 4.67 -4.86
N MET A 44 2.53 4.41 -3.59
CA MET A 44 2.03 3.10 -3.15
C MET A 44 0.58 2.88 -3.57
N THR A 45 -0.28 3.89 -3.47
CA THR A 45 -1.68 3.78 -3.93
C THR A 45 -1.76 3.58 -5.44
N GLU A 46 -0.91 4.25 -6.24
CA GLU A 46 -0.79 4.01 -7.68
C GLU A 46 -0.29 2.60 -7.99
N ALA A 47 0.76 2.12 -7.30
CA ALA A 47 1.29 0.78 -7.50
C ALA A 47 0.25 -0.30 -7.19
N VAL A 48 -0.49 -0.16 -6.10
CA VAL A 48 -1.54 -1.08 -5.67
C VAL A 48 -2.72 -1.03 -6.62
N ASN A 49 -3.17 0.16 -7.02
CA ASN A 49 -4.22 0.32 -8.03
C ASN A 49 -3.81 -0.33 -9.37
N ASN A 50 -2.56 -0.16 -9.79
CA ASN A 50 -2.03 -0.80 -10.99
C ASN A 50 -2.05 -2.33 -10.87
N ALA A 51 -1.65 -2.88 -9.72
CA ALA A 51 -1.68 -4.31 -9.48
C ALA A 51 -3.12 -4.86 -9.46
N ILE A 52 -4.06 -4.18 -8.81
CA ILE A 52 -5.47 -4.59 -8.71
C ILE A 52 -6.19 -4.50 -10.06
N VAL A 53 -6.21 -3.30 -10.65
CA VAL A 53 -7.04 -2.98 -11.82
C VAL A 53 -6.38 -3.46 -13.11
N HIS A 54 -5.09 -3.17 -13.29
CA HIS A 54 -4.40 -3.45 -14.55
C HIS A 54 -3.71 -4.82 -14.55
N GLY A 55 -3.09 -5.24 -13.45
CA GLY A 55 -2.44 -6.54 -13.33
C GLY A 55 -3.44 -7.68 -13.18
N ASN A 56 -4.16 -7.68 -12.06
CA ASN A 56 -5.05 -8.76 -11.65
C ASN A 56 -6.46 -8.67 -12.24
N LYS A 57 -6.81 -7.54 -12.89
CA LYS A 57 -8.11 -7.31 -13.55
C LYS A 57 -9.31 -7.43 -12.60
N LEU A 58 -9.14 -6.96 -11.36
CA LEU A 58 -10.16 -7.05 -10.30
C LEU A 58 -10.58 -8.48 -9.96
N ASP A 59 -9.74 -9.48 -10.23
CA ASP A 59 -9.98 -10.86 -9.82
C ASP A 59 -9.70 -11.02 -8.32
N ILE A 60 -10.77 -11.02 -7.52
CA ILE A 60 -10.71 -11.10 -6.05
C ILE A 60 -10.01 -12.36 -5.51
N ASN A 61 -9.78 -13.39 -6.34
CA ASN A 61 -9.07 -14.60 -5.95
C ASN A 61 -7.54 -14.46 -6.07
N LYS A 62 -7.06 -13.34 -6.64
CA LYS A 62 -5.65 -13.00 -6.73
C LYS A 62 -5.25 -12.05 -5.61
N MET A 63 -3.97 -12.11 -5.27
CA MET A 63 -3.37 -11.26 -4.25
C MET A 63 -2.50 -10.19 -4.90
N VAL A 64 -2.33 -9.10 -4.18
CA VAL A 64 -1.31 -8.08 -4.39
C VAL A 64 -0.37 -8.10 -3.18
#